data_AF-A0A538DGY9-F1
#
_entry.id   AF-A0A538DGY9-F1
#
_cell.length_a   1.000
_cell.length_b   1.000
_cell.length_c   1.000
_cell.angle_alpha   90.00
_cell.angle_beta   90.00
_cell.angle_gamma   90.00
#
_symmetry.space_group_name_H-M   'P 1'
#
loop_
_entity.id
_entity.type
_entity.pdbx_description
1 polymer ?
#
loop_
_entity_poly.entity_id
_entity_poly.type
_entity_poly.pdbx_seq_one_letter_code
_entity_poly.pdbx_strand_id
1 'polypeptide(L)'
;MVVHGIPGDHRVDDGDLISVDVGITLDGLIADSAYTFAVGEVSDEARRLLDVCQEARDAGIEQARVGNHVGDISHAVQAVVESAGFSVIRSLVGHGVGRSYHEDPQVPNFGEPGRGPLLQRGMTIAIEPM
;
A
#
# COMPACT_ATOMS: atom_id res chain seq x y z
N MET A 1 -7.36 12.76 7.30
CA MET A 1 -6.02 12.13 7.35
C MET A 1 -6.25 10.68 6.99
N VAL A 2 -5.57 10.14 5.97
CA VAL A 2 -5.84 8.78 5.46
C VAL A 2 -4.91 7.74 6.10
N VAL A 3 -3.65 8.10 6.32
CA VAL A 3 -2.66 7.34 7.10
C VAL A 3 -2.05 8.25 8.17
N HIS A 4 -1.25 7.69 9.08
CA HIS A 4 -0.60 8.39 10.20
C HIS A 4 -1.56 8.90 11.28
N GLY A 5 -2.69 8.23 11.47
CA GLY A 5 -3.57 8.48 12.61
C GLY A 5 -2.81 8.30 13.93
N ILE A 6 -2.93 9.29 14.83
CA ILE A 6 -2.30 9.22 16.15
C ILE A 6 -3.30 8.54 17.11
N PRO A 7 -2.95 7.41 17.74
CA PRO A 7 -3.83 6.75 18.71
C PRO A 7 -4.21 7.69 19.86
N GLY A 8 -5.46 7.59 20.30
CA GLY A 8 -6.01 8.39 21.39
C GLY A 8 -7.20 7.70 22.05
N ASP A 9 -8.03 8.47 22.76
CA ASP A 9 -9.13 7.92 23.57
C ASP A 9 -10.38 7.51 22.76
N HIS A 10 -10.35 7.68 21.43
CA HIS A 10 -11.45 7.28 20.56
C HIS A 10 -11.62 5.76 20.58
N ARG A 11 -12.85 5.31 20.83
CA ARG A 11 -13.22 3.90 20.79
C ARG A 11 -13.91 3.65 19.46
N VAL A 12 -13.41 2.67 18.72
CA VAL A 12 -14.03 2.22 17.46
C VAL A 12 -15.38 1.58 17.74
N ASP A 13 -16.32 1.78 16.81
CA ASP A 13 -17.68 1.28 16.86
C ASP A 13 -17.92 0.22 15.76
N ASP A 14 -19.01 -0.54 15.88
CA ASP A 14 -19.44 -1.49 14.85
C ASP A 14 -19.72 -0.75 13.53
N GLY A 15 -19.15 -1.25 12.44
CA GLY A 15 -19.19 -0.62 11.11
C GLY A 15 -17.96 0.20 10.73
N ASP A 16 -17.05 0.46 11.67
CA ASP A 16 -15.81 1.18 11.39
C ASP A 16 -14.79 0.34 10.60
N LEU A 17 -13.92 1.03 9.88
CA LEU A 17 -12.67 0.48 9.35
C LEU A 17 -11.49 1.08 10.10
N ILE A 18 -10.56 0.23 10.56
CA ILE A 18 -9.34 0.67 11.25
C ILE A 18 -8.10 0.08 10.60
N SER A 19 -7.21 0.95 10.11
CA SER A 19 -5.88 0.54 9.64
C SER A 19 -4.88 0.57 10.80
N VAL A 20 -4.10 -0.51 10.90
CA VAL A 20 -2.96 -0.61 11.80
C VAL A 20 -1.72 -0.80 10.95
N ASP A 21 -0.76 0.11 11.13
CA ASP A 21 0.50 0.13 10.39
C ASP A 21 1.66 -0.08 11.36
N VAL A 22 2.50 -1.08 11.08
CA VAL A 22 3.49 -1.60 12.02
C VAL A 22 4.88 -1.63 11.41
N GLY A 23 5.71 -0.72 11.89
CA GLY A 23 7.15 -0.72 11.67
C GLY A 23 7.92 -1.41 12.79
N ILE A 24 8.86 -2.29 12.45
CA ILE A 24 9.76 -2.97 13.41
C ILE A 24 11.20 -2.74 12.99
N THR A 25 12.06 -2.39 13.95
CA THR A 25 13.52 -2.45 13.78
C THR A 25 14.10 -3.63 14.55
N LEU A 26 14.72 -4.58 13.86
CA LEU A 26 15.39 -5.74 14.45
C LEU A 26 16.78 -5.90 13.81
N ASP A 27 17.82 -5.99 14.63
CA ASP A 27 19.22 -6.17 14.19
C ASP A 27 19.67 -5.16 13.10
N GLY A 28 19.13 -3.95 13.14
CA GLY A 28 19.42 -2.88 12.18
C GLY A 28 18.73 -3.04 10.82
N LEU A 29 17.72 -3.91 10.72
CA LEU A 29 16.81 -4.04 9.59
C LEU A 29 15.40 -3.60 9.98
N ILE A 30 14.68 -3.04 9.01
CA ILE A 30 13.31 -2.56 9.16
C ILE A 30 12.36 -3.47 8.38
N ALA A 31 11.27 -3.86 9.04
CA ALA A 31 10.10 -4.45 8.41
C ALA A 31 8.93 -3.48 8.57
N ASP A 32 8.09 -3.40 7.54
CA ASP A 32 6.96 -2.48 7.49
C ASP A 32 5.75 -3.17 6.85
N SER A 33 4.59 -3.03 7.48
CA SER A 33 3.35 -3.65 7.01
C SER A 33 2.12 -3.04 7.68
N ALA A 34 1.15 -2.68 6.84
CA ALA A 34 -0.17 -2.24 7.27
C ALA A 34 -1.27 -3.24 6.92
N TYR A 35 -2.32 -3.26 7.73
CA TYR A 35 -3.56 -3.97 7.44
C TYR A 35 -4.77 -3.19 7.93
N THR A 36 -5.86 -3.23 7.16
CA THR A 36 -7.13 -2.58 7.52
C THR A 36 -8.15 -3.62 7.96
N PHE A 37 -8.67 -3.44 9.17
CA PHE A 37 -9.63 -4.33 9.80
C PHE A 37 -11.04 -3.74 9.73
N ALA A 38 -12.02 -4.61 9.48
CA ALA A 38 -13.43 -4.31 9.72
C ALA A 38 -13.75 -4.50 11.21
N VAL A 39 -14.39 -3.50 11.81
CA VAL A 39 -14.86 -3.57 13.20
C VAL A 39 -16.30 -4.06 13.19
N GLY A 40 -16.50 -5.34 13.52
CA GLY A 40 -17.82 -5.96 13.51
C GLY A 40 -18.43 -6.07 12.09
N GLU A 41 -19.71 -5.74 11.93
CA GLU A 41 -20.38 -5.80 10.63
C GLU A 41 -20.26 -4.47 9.87
N VAL A 42 -19.68 -4.53 8.67
CA VAL A 42 -19.46 -3.35 7.80
C VAL A 42 -20.39 -3.37 6.60
N SER A 43 -20.59 -2.21 5.97
CA SER A 43 -21.38 -2.10 4.75
C SER A 43 -20.75 -2.87 3.58
N ASP A 44 -21.57 -3.22 2.59
CA ASP A 44 -21.09 -3.87 1.35
C ASP A 44 -20.08 -2.99 0.60
N GLU A 45 -20.22 -1.66 0.67
CA GLU A 45 -19.26 -0.72 0.08
C GLU A 45 -17.92 -0.74 0.81
N ALA A 46 -17.93 -0.76 2.15
CA ALA A 46 -16.71 -0.86 2.95
C ALA A 46 -16.00 -2.21 2.72
N ARG A 47 -16.76 -3.31 2.64
CA ARG A 47 -16.21 -4.63 2.30
C ARG A 47 -15.60 -4.62 0.89
N ARG A 48 -16.30 -4.03 -0.10
CA ARG A 48 -15.77 -3.85 -1.47
C ARG A 48 -14.50 -3.01 -1.50
N LEU A 49 -14.40 -1.97 -0.68
CA LEU A 49 -13.20 -1.14 -0.58
C LEU A 49 -12.00 -1.96 -0.07
N LEU A 50 -12.18 -2.76 0.98
CA LEU A 50 -11.13 -3.64 1.51
C LEU A 50 -10.67 -4.67 0.47
N ASP A 51 -11.64 -5.35 -0.17
CA ASP A 51 -11.35 -6.38 -1.17
C ASP A 51 -10.58 -5.81 -2.36
N VAL A 52 -11.00 -4.65 -2.89
CA VAL A 52 -10.33 -3.99 -4.02
C VAL A 52 -8.94 -3.48 -3.64
N CYS A 53 -8.77 -2.92 -2.44
CA CYS A 53 -7.47 -2.46 -1.98
C CYS A 53 -6.48 -3.64 -1.86
N GLN A 54 -6.94 -4.77 -1.34
CA GLN A 54 -6.15 -6.00 -1.27
C GLN A 54 -5.82 -6.53 -2.67
N GLU A 55 -6.78 -6.60 -3.58
CA GLU A 55 -6.56 -7.02 -4.98
C GLU A 55 -5.54 -6.10 -5.68
N ALA A 56 -5.64 -4.78 -5.47
CA ALA A 56 -4.73 -3.82 -6.07
C ALA A 56 -3.30 -3.98 -5.56
N ARG A 57 -3.13 -4.19 -4.24
CA ARG A 57 -1.81 -4.48 -3.64
C ARG A 57 -1.23 -5.76 -4.24
N ASP A 58 -2.02 -6.82 -4.32
CA ASP A 58 -1.57 -8.12 -4.80
C ASP A 58 -1.20 -8.04 -6.31
N ALA A 59 -1.97 -7.32 -7.12
CA ALA A 59 -1.62 -7.02 -8.51
C ALA A 59 -0.31 -6.23 -8.65
N GLY A 60 -0.05 -5.27 -7.75
CA GLY A 60 1.23 -4.56 -7.66
C GLY A 60 2.39 -5.51 -7.33
N ILE A 61 2.22 -6.39 -6.35
CA ILE A 61 3.22 -7.40 -5.96
C ILE A 61 3.54 -8.33 -7.14
N GLU A 62 2.53 -8.73 -7.94
CA GLU A 62 2.76 -9.56 -9.12
C GLU A 62 3.67 -8.89 -10.17
N GLN A 63 3.68 -7.55 -10.25
CA GLN A 63 4.54 -6.77 -11.12
C GLN A 63 5.92 -6.46 -10.52
N ALA A 64 6.16 -6.77 -9.24
CA ALA A 64 7.45 -6.58 -8.57
C ALA A 64 8.47 -7.64 -9.02
N ARG A 65 8.81 -7.64 -10.31
CA ARG A 65 9.70 -8.60 -10.97
C ARG A 65 10.98 -7.93 -11.45
N VAL A 66 12.09 -8.65 -11.38
CA VAL A 66 13.36 -8.16 -11.93
C VAL A 66 13.20 -7.85 -13.42
N GLY A 67 13.59 -6.64 -13.82
CA GLY A 67 13.47 -6.15 -15.20
C GLY A 67 12.21 -5.33 -15.47
N ASN A 68 11.20 -5.37 -14.59
CA ASN A 68 10.10 -4.40 -14.61
C ASN A 68 10.56 -3.06 -14.02
N HIS A 69 9.75 -2.04 -14.18
CA HIS A 69 9.93 -0.73 -13.57
C HIS A 69 8.91 -0.49 -12.46
N VAL A 70 9.21 0.46 -11.56
CA VAL A 70 8.26 0.92 -10.52
C VAL A 70 6.90 1.31 -11.14
N GLY A 71 6.89 1.96 -12.30
CA GLY A 71 5.66 2.33 -13.00
C GLY A 71 4.78 1.15 -13.41
N ASP A 72 5.33 -0.06 -13.57
CA ASP A 72 4.54 -1.27 -13.82
C ASP A 72 3.74 -1.69 -12.58
N ILE A 73 4.35 -1.58 -11.39
CA ILE A 73 3.66 -1.77 -10.10
C ILE A 73 2.57 -0.71 -9.95
N SER A 74 2.93 0.56 -10.14
CA SER A 74 2.03 1.70 -9.99
C SER A 74 0.82 1.61 -10.92
N HIS A 75 1.03 1.22 -12.17
CA HIS A 75 -0.04 1.06 -13.15
C HIS A 75 -0.98 -0.11 -12.79
N ALA A 76 -0.44 -1.24 -12.32
CA ALA A 76 -1.26 -2.39 -11.93
C ALA A 76 -2.19 -2.04 -10.76
N VAL A 77 -1.65 -1.37 -9.73
CA VAL A 77 -2.44 -0.86 -8.60
C VAL A 77 -3.54 0.09 -9.10
N GLN A 78 -3.18 1.10 -9.89
CA GLN A 78 -4.12 2.10 -10.38
C GLN A 78 -5.24 1.48 -11.24
N ALA A 79 -4.90 0.54 -12.12
CA ALA A 79 -5.87 -0.10 -13.00
C ALA A 79 -6.93 -0.87 -12.22
N VAL A 80 -6.54 -1.63 -11.18
CA VAL A 80 -7.49 -2.34 -10.31
C VAL A 80 -8.41 -1.34 -9.60
N VAL A 81 -7.84 -0.36 -8.91
CA VAL A 81 -8.61 0.62 -8.12
C VAL A 81 -9.59 1.41 -8.99
N GLU A 82 -9.14 1.96 -10.11
CA GLU A 82 -9.98 2.79 -11.00
C GLU A 82 -11.03 1.95 -11.73
N SER A 83 -10.74 0.69 -12.08
CA SER A 83 -11.74 -0.21 -12.69
C SER A 83 -12.90 -0.56 -11.76
N ALA A 84 -12.66 -0.56 -10.44
CA ALA A 84 -13.67 -0.78 -9.41
C ALA A 84 -14.45 0.49 -9.02
N GLY A 85 -14.16 1.62 -9.68
CA GLY A 85 -14.80 2.91 -9.45
C GLY A 85 -14.28 3.67 -8.23
N PHE A 86 -13.14 3.25 -7.66
CA PHE A 86 -12.45 3.98 -6.60
C PHE A 86 -11.34 4.88 -7.17
N SER A 87 -10.67 5.65 -6.33
CA SER A 87 -9.58 6.55 -6.72
C SER A 87 -8.36 6.32 -5.86
N VAL A 88 -7.17 6.44 -6.46
CA VAL A 88 -5.88 6.34 -5.77
C VAL A 88 -5.45 7.68 -5.15
N ILE A 89 -4.91 7.63 -3.95
CA ILE A 89 -4.26 8.78 -3.31
C ILE A 89 -2.92 9.06 -3.98
N ARG A 90 -2.68 10.34 -4.31
CA ARG A 90 -1.48 10.77 -5.04
C ARG A 90 -0.43 11.48 -4.18
N SER A 91 -0.79 11.87 -2.97
CA SER A 91 0.09 12.59 -2.04
C SER A 91 0.94 11.67 -1.16
N LEU A 92 0.67 10.36 -1.20
CA LEU A 92 1.30 9.34 -0.37
C LEU A 92 1.60 8.13 -1.27
N VAL A 93 2.73 7.48 -1.03
CA VAL A 93 3.31 6.47 -1.91
C VAL A 93 4.08 5.45 -1.06
N GLY A 94 4.24 4.24 -1.59
CA GLY A 94 5.18 3.28 -1.01
C GLY A 94 6.63 3.69 -1.21
N HIS A 95 7.55 2.88 -0.72
CA HIS A 95 8.96 3.26 -0.62
C HIS A 95 9.90 2.05 -0.59
N GLY A 96 11.20 2.28 -0.78
CA GLY A 96 12.22 1.34 -0.37
C GLY A 96 12.23 1.20 1.15
N VAL A 97 12.50 0.00 1.66
CA VAL A 97 12.60 -0.28 3.10
C VAL A 97 13.68 -1.31 3.35
N GLY A 98 14.51 -1.09 4.38
CA GLY A 98 15.61 -2.00 4.65
C GLY A 98 16.42 -1.63 5.88
N ARG A 99 17.24 -0.58 5.81
CA ARG A 99 18.04 -0.06 6.95
C ARG A 99 17.49 1.24 7.51
N SER A 100 16.70 1.95 6.72
CA SER A 100 15.90 3.13 7.07
C SER A 100 14.42 2.85 6.78
N TYR A 101 13.52 3.56 7.48
CA TYR A 101 12.08 3.38 7.31
C TYR A 101 11.65 3.71 5.88
N HIS A 102 12.14 4.84 5.36
CA HIS A 102 11.90 5.26 4.00
C HIS A 102 13.22 5.38 3.25
N GLU A 103 13.38 4.57 2.20
CA GLU A 103 14.50 4.58 1.26
C GLU A 103 13.97 4.77 -0.17
N ASP A 104 14.87 5.05 -1.11
CA ASP A 104 14.52 5.00 -2.53
C ASP A 104 14.35 3.53 -3.00
N PRO A 105 13.54 3.28 -4.04
CA PRO A 105 12.73 4.25 -4.75
C PRO A 105 11.38 4.51 -4.04
N GLN A 106 10.80 5.67 -4.28
CA GLN A 106 9.36 5.85 -4.08
C GLN A 106 8.58 4.92 -5.03
N VAL A 107 7.47 4.38 -4.54
CA VAL A 107 6.58 3.47 -5.27
C VAL A 107 5.16 4.06 -5.28
N PRO A 108 4.84 4.97 -6.22
CA PRO A 108 3.51 5.55 -6.31
C PRO A 108 2.43 4.50 -6.60
N ASN A 109 1.21 4.74 -6.16
CA ASN A 109 0.03 3.91 -6.48
C ASN A 109 -0.61 4.30 -7.83
N PHE A 110 0.10 5.09 -8.64
CA PHE A 110 -0.35 5.62 -9.94
C PHE A 110 0.84 5.82 -10.86
N GLY A 111 0.67 5.56 -12.16
CA GLY A 111 1.78 5.69 -13.09
C GLY A 111 1.56 5.04 -14.44
N GLU A 112 2.55 5.22 -15.30
CA GLU A 112 2.62 4.60 -16.62
C GLU A 112 3.54 3.36 -16.60
N PRO A 113 3.18 2.26 -17.26
CA PRO A 113 4.03 1.09 -17.43
C PRO A 113 5.41 1.44 -18.04
N GLY A 114 6.45 0.74 -17.61
CA GLY A 114 7.82 0.92 -18.10
C GLY A 114 8.49 2.25 -17.72
N ARG A 115 7.92 3.00 -16.76
CA ARG A 115 8.49 4.27 -16.26
C ARG A 115 9.05 4.16 -14.85
N GLY A 116 9.98 5.05 -14.53
CA GLY A 116 10.59 5.13 -13.20
C GLY A 116 11.75 4.15 -13.02
N PRO A 117 12.22 3.96 -11.77
CA PRO A 117 13.36 3.09 -11.46
C PRO A 117 13.15 1.64 -11.93
N LEU A 118 14.21 1.01 -12.43
CA LEU A 118 14.22 -0.40 -12.83
C LEU A 118 14.33 -1.29 -11.58
N LEU A 119 13.46 -2.29 -11.47
CA LEU A 119 13.47 -3.26 -10.39
C LEU A 119 14.62 -4.26 -10.57
N GLN A 120 15.44 -4.38 -9.54
CA GLN A 120 16.63 -5.22 -9.52
C GLN A 120 16.55 -6.25 -8.39
N ARG A 121 17.26 -7.36 -8.58
CA ARG A 121 17.38 -8.40 -7.56
C ARG A 121 17.94 -7.80 -6.26
N GLY A 122 17.29 -8.11 -5.14
CA GLY A 122 17.72 -7.68 -3.80
C GLY A 122 17.12 -6.36 -3.34
N MET A 123 16.34 -5.66 -4.19
CA MET A 123 15.51 -4.55 -3.74
C MET A 123 14.44 -5.05 -2.77
N THR A 124 14.16 -4.23 -1.75
CA THR A 124 13.08 -4.44 -0.79
C THR A 124 12.25 -3.16 -0.77
N ILE A 125 10.96 -3.28 -1.07
CA ILE A 125 10.04 -2.16 -1.26
C ILE A 125 8.70 -2.46 -0.57
N ALA A 126 8.06 -1.43 -0.06
CA ALA A 126 6.68 -1.42 0.40
C ALA A 126 5.76 -1.02 -0.77
N ILE A 127 4.68 -1.79 -0.93
CA ILE A 127 3.58 -1.50 -1.87
C ILE A 127 2.32 -1.35 -1.01
N GLU A 128 1.86 -0.11 -0.87
CA GLU A 128 0.86 0.30 0.11
C GLU A 128 -0.22 1.17 -0.55
N PRO A 129 -1.15 0.56 -1.31
CA PRO A 129 -2.23 1.30 -1.92
C PRO A 129 -3.13 1.97 -0.87
N MET A 130 -3.55 3.19 -1.19
CA MET A 130 -4.45 4.04 -0.41
C MET A 130 -5.47 4.71 -1.31
#